data_AF-A0A397BZA3-F1
#
_entry.id   AF-A0A397BZA3-F1
#
_cell.length_a   1.000
_cell.length_b   1.000
_cell.length_c   1.000
_cell.angle_alpha   90.00
_cell.angle_beta   90.00
_cell.angle_gamma   90.00
#
_symmetry.space_group_name_H-M   'P 1'
#
loop_
_entity.id
_entity.type
_entity.pdbx_description
1 polymer ?
#
loop_
_entity_poly.entity_id
_entity_poly.type
_entity_poly.pdbx_seq_one_letter_code
_entity_poly.pdbx_strand_id
1 'polypeptide(L)' 'MVHVHDKIVAVCCGSGSQRLQWLGHVGIARYDASNEQGWMQFGRPVAIRNAKGDALAMTDIVCEVLVDKEHIYVDTSRTP' A
#
# COMPACT_ATOMS: atom_id res chain seq x y z
N MET A 1 4.24 5.79 -3.99
CA MET A 1 4.13 4.63 -4.91
C MET A 1 3.96 3.37 -4.08
N VAL A 2 2.95 2.55 -4.36
CA VAL A 2 2.66 1.33 -3.60
C VAL A 2 3.02 0.11 -4.45
N HIS A 3 4.06 -0.62 -4.05
CA HIS A 3 4.44 -1.89 -4.66
C HIS A 3 3.58 -3.01 -4.10
N VAL A 4 2.88 -3.71 -4.98
CA VAL A 4 2.05 -4.87 -4.67
C VAL A 4 2.45 -5.98 -5.64
N HIS A 5 3.16 -6.99 -5.14
CA HIS A 5 3.76 -8.06 -5.95
C HIS A 5 4.59 -7.51 -7.12
N ASP A 6 4.23 -7.83 -8.35
CA ASP A 6 4.90 -7.44 -9.59
C ASP A 6 4.45 -6.07 -10.14
N LYS A 7 3.52 -5.38 -9.47
CA LYS A 7 2.99 -4.09 -9.95
C LYS A 7 3.27 -2.94 -8.99
N ILE A 8 3.44 -1.76 -9.60
CA ILE A 8 3.54 -0.47 -8.89
C ILE A 8 2.25 0.30 -9.12
N VAL A 9 1.57 0.63 -8.02
CA VAL A 9 0.31 1.38 -8.02
C VAL A 9 0.55 2.82 -7.55
N ALA A 10 0.19 3.79 -8.39
CA ALA A 10 0.19 5.20 -8.00
C ALA A 10 -1.07 5.51 -7.18
N VAL A 11 -0.89 6.08 -5.99
CA VAL A 11 -1.98 6.46 -5.09
C VAL A 11 -1.84 7.92 -4.70
N CYS A 12 -2.82 8.74 -5.09
CA CYS A 12 -2.93 10.12 -4.63
C CYS A 12 -3.46 10.14 -3.20
N CYS A 13 -2.67 10.69 -2.26
CA CYS A 13 -3.01 10.70 -0.84
C CYS A 13 -3.63 12.04 -0.37
N GLY A 14 -3.77 13.05 -1.24
CA GLY A 14 -4.26 14.37 -0.84
C GLY A 14 -3.41 14.98 0.26
N SER A 15 -4.02 15.30 1.41
CA SER A 15 -3.34 15.77 2.62
C SER A 15 -2.47 14.71 3.31
N GLY A 16 -2.62 13.43 2.97
CA GLY A 16 -1.88 12.32 3.59
C GLY A 16 -2.30 12.03 5.05
N SER A 17 -3.45 12.53 5.50
CA SER A 17 -3.97 12.35 6.87
C SER A 17 -4.49 10.95 7.20
N GLN A 18 -4.42 10.03 6.24
CA GLN A 18 -4.96 8.69 6.33
C GLN A 18 -3.89 7.73 6.85
N ARG A 19 -4.34 6.64 7.48
CA ARG A 19 -3.44 5.61 8.01
C ARG A 19 -2.74 4.84 6.90
N LEU A 20 -1.54 4.33 7.17
CA LEU A 20 -0.83 3.43 6.26
C LEU A 20 -1.65 2.17 5.92
N GLN A 21 -2.45 1.66 6.87
CA GLN A 21 -3.37 0.56 6.60
C GLN A 21 -4.29 0.86 5.40
N TRP A 22 -4.83 2.07 5.30
CA TRP A 22 -5.67 2.48 4.17
C TRP A 22 -4.88 2.45 2.87
N LEU A 23 -3.64 2.95 2.89
CA LEU A 23 -2.79 2.99 1.70
C LEU A 23 -2.48 1.59 1.17
N GLY A 24 -2.26 0.62 2.06
CA GLY A 24 -2.09 -0.79 1.70
C GLY A 24 -3.35 -1.39 1.04
N HIS A 25 -4.53 -1.14 1.61
CA HIS A 25 -5.80 -1.62 1.02
C HIS A 25 -6.06 -1.00 -0.36
N VAL A 26 -5.82 0.30 -0.53
CA VAL A 26 -5.99 0.98 -1.83
C VAL A 26 -5.02 0.44 -2.86
N GLY A 27 -3.75 0.22 -2.47
CA GLY A 27 -2.76 -0.41 -3.35
C GLY A 27 -3.21 -1.78 -3.84
N ILE A 28 -3.71 -2.63 -2.93
CA ILE A 28 -4.20 -3.97 -3.28
C ILE A 28 -5.44 -3.90 -4.16
N ALA A 29 -6.43 -3.07 -3.83
CA ALA A 29 -7.65 -2.94 -4.64
C ALA A 29 -7.32 -2.56 -6.09
N ARG A 30 -6.48 -1.54 -6.26
CA ARG A 30 -6.07 -1.00 -7.57
C ARG A 30 -5.02 -1.82 -8.31
N TYR A 31 -4.52 -2.92 -7.72
CA TYR A 31 -3.71 -3.89 -8.46
C TYR A 31 -4.48 -4.41 -9.69
N ASP A 32 -5.79 -4.63 -9.53
CA ASP A 32 -6.74 -4.79 -10.62
C ASP A 32 -7.29 -3.41 -10.99
N ALA A 33 -6.62 -2.71 -11.91
CA ALA A 33 -7.04 -1.38 -12.33
C ALA A 33 -8.37 -1.37 -13.11
N SER A 34 -8.83 -2.52 -13.61
CA SER A 34 -10.06 -2.61 -14.40
C SER A 34 -11.30 -2.71 -13.51
N ASN A 35 -11.23 -3.49 -12.42
CA ASN A 35 -12.39 -3.73 -11.55
C ASN A 35 -12.19 -3.28 -10.09
N GLU A 36 -10.99 -2.81 -9.74
CA GLU A 36 -10.58 -2.44 -8.37
C GLU A 36 -10.74 -3.55 -7.33
N GLN A 37 -10.60 -4.81 -7.76
CA GLN A 37 -10.86 -5.99 -6.94
C GLN A 37 -9.61 -6.86 -6.68
N GLY A 38 -8.40 -6.28 -6.68
CA GLY A 38 -7.19 -7.05 -6.39
C GLY A 38 -7.18 -7.74 -5.02
N TRP A 39 -8.02 -7.28 -4.08
CA TRP A 39 -8.25 -7.94 -2.79
C TRP A 39 -8.83 -9.36 -2.92
N MET A 40 -9.52 -9.70 -4.01
CA MET A 40 -9.99 -11.07 -4.25
C MET A 40 -8.80 -12.03 -4.39
N GLN A 41 -7.74 -11.59 -5.05
CA GLN A 41 -6.52 -12.37 -5.27
C GLN A 41 -5.57 -12.31 -4.07
N PHE A 42 -5.35 -11.13 -3.49
CA PHE A 42 -4.29 -10.92 -2.48
C PHE A 42 -4.79 -10.78 -1.04
N GLY A 43 -6.11 -10.65 -0.85
CA GLY A 43 -6.73 -10.44 0.46
C GLY A 43 -6.44 -9.04 1.02
N ARG A 44 -5.90 -8.98 2.23
CA ARG A 44 -5.65 -7.73 2.98
C ARG A 44 -4.14 -7.48 3.16
N PRO A 45 -3.70 -6.23 3.41
CA PRO A 45 -2.31 -5.96 3.76
C PRO A 45 -2.00 -6.55 5.14
N VAL A 46 -0.81 -7.15 5.28
CA VAL A 46 -0.31 -7.71 6.55
C VAL A 46 0.92 -6.96 7.07
N ALA A 47 1.72 -6.39 6.19
CA ALA A 47 2.84 -5.54 6.55
C ALA A 47 3.10 -4.49 5.46
N ILE A 48 3.68 -3.36 5.86
CA ILE A 48 4.10 -2.29 4.97
C ILE A 48 5.54 -1.93 5.31
N ARG A 49 6.39 -1.86 4.28
CA ARG A 49 7.81 -1.54 4.41
C ARG A 49 8.17 -0.34 3.54
N ASN A 50 9.08 0.51 4.01
CA ASN A 50 9.61 1.60 3.19
C ASN A 50 10.68 1.09 2.21
N ALA A 51 11.25 1.98 1.39
CA ALA A 51 12.31 1.62 0.42
C ALA A 51 13.64 1.17 1.05
N LYS A 52 13.85 1.44 2.33
CA LYS A 52 15.02 0.96 3.09
C LYS A 52 14.81 -0.43 3.67
N GLY A 53 13.57 -0.94 3.62
CA GLY A 53 13.17 -2.22 4.21
C GLY A 53 12.64 -2.11 5.64
N ASP A 54 12.54 -0.91 6.21
CA ASP A 54 12.01 -0.71 7.56
C ASP A 54 10.51 -0.96 7.58
N ALA A 55 10.05 -1.71 8.59
CA ALA A 55 8.63 -1.93 8.82
C ALA A 55 7.98 -0.65 9.37
N LEU A 56 6.90 -0.23 8.73
CA LEU A 56 6.08 0.90 9.18
C LEU A 56 4.82 0.35 9.88
N ALA A 57 4.36 1.03 10.93
CA ALA A 57 3.18 0.58 11.63
C ALA A 57 1.93 0.91 10.79
N MET A 58 1.03 -0.06 10.65
CA MET A 58 -0.22 0.15 9.90
C MET A 58 -1.10 1.28 10.47
N THR A 59 -0.88 1.66 11.73
CA THR A 59 -1.56 2.76 12.41
C THR A 59 -0.96 4.14 12.13
N ASP A 60 0.26 4.22 11.58
CA ASP A 60 0.94 5.48 11.29
C ASP A 60 0.19 6.28 10.23
N ILE A 61 0.31 7.60 10.31
CA ILE A 61 -0.28 8.52 9.34
C ILE A 61 0.66 8.73 8.17
N VAL A 62 0.14 8.64 6.94
CA VAL A 62 0.94 8.68 5.70
C VAL A 62 1.88 9.89 5.66
N CYS A 63 1.38 11.11 5.90
CA CYS A 63 2.22 12.32 5.82
C CYS A 63 3.17 12.52 7.01
N GLU A 64 3.06 11.74 8.08
CA GLU A 64 3.98 11.78 9.22
C GLU A 64 5.20 10.91 9.00
N VAL A 65 5.07 9.83 8.20
CA VAL A 65 6.11 8.81 8.03
C VAL A 65 6.59 8.61 6.59
N LEU A 66 5.88 9.15 5.59
CA LEU A 66 6.27 9.09 4.18
C LEU A 66 6.40 10.49 3.58
N VAL A 67 7.33 10.63 2.64
CA VAL A 67 7.44 11.82 1.79
C VAL A 67 6.71 11.64 0.46
N ASP A 68 6.45 12.75 -0.24
CA ASP A 68 5.81 12.71 -1.57
C ASP A 68 6.58 11.78 -2.53
N LYS A 69 5.82 11.01 -3.31
CA LYS A 69 6.30 10.00 -4.28
C LYS A 69 7.16 8.87 -3.70
N GLU A 70 7.29 8.75 -2.38
CA GLU A 70 8.06 7.66 -1.76
C GLU A 70 7.51 6.28 -2.11
N HIS A 71 8.41 5.29 -2.23
CA HIS A 71 8.04 3.91 -2.53
C HIS A 71 7.87 3.09 -1.25
N ILE A 72 6.74 2.38 -1.16
CA ILE A 72 6.45 1.43 -0.10
C ILE A 72 6.12 0.06 -0.68
N TYR A 73 6.34 -0.99 0.09
CA TYR A 73 6.13 -2.38 -0.29
C TYR A 73 5.10 -2.99 0.63
N VAL A 74 4.07 -3.61 0.04
CA VAL A 74 2.95 -4.21 0.78
C VAL A 74 3.05 -5.71 0.72
N ASP A 75 3.13 -6.34 1.89
CA ASP A 75 2.95 -7.78 2.02
C ASP A 75 1.47 -8.08 2.19
N THR A 76 0.98 -9.11 1.49
CA THR A 76 -0.45 -9.44 1.42
C THR A 76 -0.76 -10.76 2.10
N SER A 77 -1.97 -10.90 2.63
CA SER A 77 -2.41 -12.11 3.35
C SER A 77 -2.51 -13.37 2.50
N ARG A 78 -2.56 -13.21 1.17
CA ARG A 78 -2.57 -14.30 0.20
C ARG A 78 -1.44 -14.08 -0.79
N THR A 79 -0.72 -15.15 -1.07
CA THR A 79 0.23 -15.29 -2.18
C THR A 79 -0.37 -16.34 -3.12
N PRO A 80 -0.92 -15.92 -4.27
CA PRO A 80 -1.51 -16.83 -5.25
C PRO A 80 -0.47 -17.74 -5.91
#